data_AF-A0A1V5MA75-F1
#
_entry.id   AF-A0A1V5MA75-F1
#
_cell.length_a   1.000
_cell.length_b   1.000
_cell.length_c   1.000
_cell.angle_alpha   90.00
_cell.angle_beta   90.00
_cell.angle_gamma   90.00
#
_symmetry.space_group_name_H-M   'P 1'
#
loop_
_entity.id
_entity.type
_entity.pdbx_description
1 polymer ?
#
loop_
_entity_poly.entity_id
_entity_poly.type
_entity_poly.pdbx_seq_one_letter_code
_entity_poly.pdbx_strand_id
1 'polypeptide(L)'
;MYSPNPQPELIDRLDPEVQVLADFEIGGRTNIYGKERRVEEYSLIFVGPGDRYASVTGYARKQGHRHLAKLQVGTTHELATAANLPLLGNLFRKLDYLRRDGSGGFLASWNFGNRFTINSAAVGLAVARPDLDTEADFLAELCRSYLGRQETDRFVHAVGIMEAAFREFPIANRLLHIGPLNYALAAPLDGSPLQGKPLSASWLALERGDNWEECLGPYTLDEVITGLGRLAVKLEEGLRELEKVLFAGVDPWWSGLTDYRGEAVIPRHDDRISDQERVTRLIRLLPGECRRRLPGLENIHGYRCLQEWTNGWAVLCFLESAGRLFDNYRARKAAGPGYPEYLDRLRQEELRTVRRALPLFRLDERLGLHLECQEYLVSRSLLEAKEKSLSAEVRA
;
A
#
# COMPACT_ATOMS: atom_id res chain seq x y z
N MET A 1 15.97 -25.74 -13.47
CA MET A 1 17.11 -26.10 -12.61
C MET A 1 17.61 -24.78 -12.02
N TYR A 2 17.39 -24.53 -10.74
CA TYR A 2 17.83 -23.30 -10.07
C TYR A 2 19.09 -23.61 -9.27
N SER A 3 20.16 -22.84 -9.47
CA SER A 3 21.34 -22.91 -8.61
C SER A 3 21.01 -22.29 -7.24
N PRO A 4 21.38 -22.94 -6.13
CA PRO A 4 21.16 -22.40 -4.79
C PRO A 4 21.96 -21.11 -4.59
N ASN A 5 21.44 -20.19 -3.78
CA ASN A 5 22.22 -19.03 -3.34
C ASN A 5 23.52 -19.51 -2.68
N PRO A 6 24.67 -18.84 -2.90
CA PRO A 6 24.83 -17.57 -3.62
C PRO A 6 25.15 -17.73 -5.13
N GLN A 7 24.94 -18.90 -5.74
CA GLN A 7 25.33 -19.22 -7.11
C GLN A 7 26.83 -18.99 -7.42
N PRO A 8 27.75 -19.56 -6.61
CA PRO A 8 29.20 -19.31 -6.75
C PRO A 8 29.72 -19.63 -8.15
N GLU A 9 29.23 -20.69 -8.78
CA GLU A 9 29.65 -21.11 -10.12
C GLU A 9 29.27 -20.12 -11.22
N LEU A 10 28.28 -19.25 -10.98
CA LEU A 10 27.94 -18.15 -11.87
C LEU A 10 28.82 -16.94 -11.57
N ILE A 11 28.91 -16.55 -10.29
CA ILE A 11 29.65 -15.36 -9.87
C ILE A 11 31.14 -15.48 -10.21
N ASP A 12 31.77 -16.64 -9.99
CA ASP A 12 33.19 -16.86 -10.28
C ASP A 12 33.55 -16.72 -11.77
N ARG A 13 32.55 -16.78 -12.65
CA ARG A 13 32.71 -16.67 -14.11
C ARG A 13 32.32 -15.31 -14.67
N LEU A 14 31.82 -14.40 -13.82
CA LEU A 14 31.47 -13.06 -14.26
C LEU A 14 32.75 -12.28 -14.61
N ASP A 15 32.66 -11.47 -15.65
CA ASP A 15 33.70 -10.47 -15.92
C ASP A 15 33.81 -9.53 -14.69
N PRO A 16 35.02 -9.17 -14.23
CA PRO A 16 35.20 -8.32 -13.05
C PRO A 16 34.45 -6.98 -13.10
N GLU A 17 34.15 -6.45 -14.29
CA GLU A 17 33.39 -5.20 -14.45
C GLU A 17 31.87 -5.38 -14.25
N VAL A 18 31.37 -6.62 -14.24
CA VAL A 18 29.96 -6.91 -14.01
C VAL A 18 29.61 -6.69 -12.54
N GLN A 19 28.51 -5.97 -12.32
CA GLN A 19 27.97 -5.71 -10.99
C GLN A 19 26.85 -6.71 -10.67
N VAL A 20 26.80 -7.19 -9.43
CA VAL A 20 25.83 -8.19 -8.99
C VAL A 20 24.62 -7.51 -8.35
N LEU A 21 23.45 -7.65 -8.96
CA LEU A 21 22.18 -7.15 -8.44
C LEU A 21 21.42 -8.29 -7.72
N ALA A 22 21.07 -8.10 -6.45
CA ALA A 22 20.36 -9.10 -5.65
C ALA A 22 19.03 -8.58 -5.09
N ASP A 23 18.02 -9.43 -5.03
CA ASP A 23 16.74 -9.11 -4.36
C ASP A 23 16.98 -8.85 -2.88
N PHE A 24 16.54 -7.68 -2.41
CA PHE A 24 16.88 -7.21 -1.07
C PHE A 24 16.09 -7.92 0.03
N GLU A 25 14.78 -8.13 -0.15
CA GLU A 25 13.89 -8.65 0.90
C GLU A 25 13.84 -10.17 0.99
N ILE A 26 14.15 -10.87 -0.11
CA ILE A 26 13.83 -12.30 -0.23
C ILE A 26 14.70 -13.17 0.70
N GLY A 27 14.06 -14.15 1.34
CA GLY A 27 14.65 -14.97 2.39
C GLY A 27 14.67 -14.26 3.74
N GLY A 28 13.97 -13.13 3.86
CA GLY A 28 13.78 -12.42 5.12
C GLY A 28 12.93 -13.20 6.10
N ARG A 29 13.08 -12.87 7.39
CA ARG A 29 12.29 -13.44 8.49
C ARG A 29 11.77 -12.32 9.37
N THR A 30 10.50 -12.41 9.73
CA THR A 30 9.85 -11.47 10.64
C THR A 30 9.03 -12.24 11.67
N ASN A 31 8.77 -11.65 12.84
CA ASN A 31 7.91 -12.24 13.85
C ASN A 31 6.52 -11.60 13.76
N ILE A 32 5.51 -12.42 13.46
CA ILE A 32 4.10 -12.00 13.43
C ILE A 32 3.31 -13.03 14.24
N TYR A 33 2.58 -12.55 15.25
CA TYR A 33 1.84 -13.37 16.22
C TYR A 33 2.72 -14.37 16.99
N GLY A 34 3.93 -13.97 17.36
CA GLY A 34 4.87 -14.82 18.11
C GLY A 34 5.48 -15.93 17.27
N LYS A 35 5.19 -15.98 15.96
CA LYS A 35 5.67 -17.00 15.02
C LYS A 35 6.61 -16.35 14.01
N GLU A 36 7.70 -17.05 13.70
CA GLU A 36 8.57 -16.65 12.59
C GLU A 36 7.84 -16.86 11.26
N ARG A 37 7.85 -15.83 10.41
CA ARG A 37 7.24 -15.81 9.08
C ARG A 37 8.31 -15.46 8.05
N ARG A 38 8.28 -16.18 6.92
CA ARG A 38 9.21 -15.96 5.80
C ARG A 38 8.69 -14.87 4.88
N VAL A 39 9.61 -14.03 4.42
CA VAL A 39 9.38 -13.01 3.40
C VAL A 39 10.05 -13.50 2.12
N GLU A 40 9.22 -13.84 1.13
CA GLU A 40 9.65 -14.43 -0.14
C GLU A 40 9.30 -13.54 -1.33
N GLU A 41 9.00 -12.27 -1.09
CA GLU A 41 8.56 -11.28 -2.07
C GLU A 41 9.10 -9.90 -1.71
N TYR A 42 9.11 -8.95 -2.66
CA TYR A 42 9.37 -7.54 -2.33
C TYR A 42 8.34 -7.04 -1.32
N SER A 43 8.81 -6.29 -0.33
CA SER A 43 7.98 -5.84 0.77
C SER A 43 8.43 -4.48 1.28
N LEU A 44 7.49 -3.57 1.44
CA LEU A 44 7.70 -2.32 2.16
C LEU A 44 7.54 -2.49 3.67
N ILE A 45 6.92 -3.59 4.12
CA ILE A 45 6.74 -3.94 5.53
C ILE A 45 8.04 -4.50 6.12
N PHE A 46 8.69 -5.42 5.42
CA PHE A 46 9.94 -6.03 5.86
C PHE A 46 11.14 -5.15 5.52
N VAL A 47 11.98 -4.84 6.50
CA VAL A 47 13.04 -3.81 6.37
C VAL A 47 14.37 -4.37 5.86
N GLY A 48 14.53 -5.70 5.85
CA GLY A 48 15.70 -6.35 5.29
C GLY A 48 17.00 -6.17 6.08
N PRO A 49 18.11 -6.67 5.51
CA PRO A 49 18.16 -7.47 4.28
C PRO A 49 17.62 -8.90 4.52
N GLY A 50 17.22 -9.58 3.44
CA GLY A 50 16.93 -11.02 3.45
C GLY A 50 18.18 -11.87 3.25
N ASP A 51 18.08 -13.16 3.59
CA ASP A 51 19.18 -14.12 3.48
C ASP A 51 19.74 -14.21 2.05
N ARG A 52 18.90 -14.02 1.02
CA ARG A 52 19.34 -14.03 -0.39
C ARG A 52 20.27 -12.86 -0.67
N TYR A 53 19.89 -11.64 -0.29
CA TYR A 53 20.72 -10.45 -0.49
C TYR A 53 22.08 -10.64 0.17
N ALA A 54 22.09 -10.94 1.47
CA ALA A 54 23.31 -11.04 2.26
C ALA A 54 24.27 -12.12 1.74
N SER A 55 23.75 -13.29 1.34
CA SER A 55 24.58 -14.37 0.82
C SER A 55 25.17 -14.05 -0.56
N VAL A 56 24.35 -13.54 -1.49
CA VAL A 56 24.77 -13.23 -2.86
C VAL A 56 25.75 -12.06 -2.89
N THR A 57 25.44 -10.94 -2.22
CA THR A 57 26.32 -9.77 -2.22
C THR A 57 27.57 -9.99 -1.38
N GLY A 58 27.48 -10.79 -0.31
CA GLY A 58 28.62 -11.25 0.47
C GLY A 58 29.60 -12.06 -0.36
N TYR A 59 29.11 -12.96 -1.23
CA TYR A 59 29.97 -13.73 -2.13
C TYR A 59 30.54 -12.87 -3.26
N ALA A 60 29.72 -12.05 -3.92
CA ALA A 60 30.14 -11.13 -4.96
C ALA A 60 31.29 -10.21 -4.51
N ARG A 61 31.16 -9.65 -3.29
CA ARG A 61 32.20 -8.80 -2.68
C ARG A 61 33.52 -9.54 -2.47
N LYS A 62 33.49 -10.82 -2.09
CA LYS A 62 34.70 -11.65 -1.93
C LYS A 62 35.42 -11.89 -3.26
N GLN A 63 34.68 -11.94 -4.36
CA GLN A 63 35.22 -12.09 -5.71
C GLN A 63 35.59 -10.75 -6.37
N GLY A 64 35.46 -9.62 -5.64
CA GLY A 64 35.84 -8.30 -6.14
C GLY A 64 34.76 -7.57 -6.95
N HIS A 65 33.56 -8.13 -7.09
CA HIS A 65 32.46 -7.46 -7.77
C HIS A 65 31.83 -6.37 -6.89
N ARG A 66 31.40 -5.28 -7.53
CA ARG A 66 30.44 -4.35 -6.93
C ARG A 66 29.07 -5.01 -6.87
N HIS A 67 28.27 -4.64 -5.88
CA HIS A 67 26.92 -5.14 -5.71
C HIS A 67 25.90 -4.02 -5.65
N LEU A 68 24.68 -4.34 -6.06
CA LEU A 68 23.51 -3.48 -6.08
C LEU A 68 22.34 -4.18 -5.40
N ALA A 69 21.38 -3.42 -4.89
CA ALA A 69 20.13 -3.96 -4.37
C ALA A 69 18.97 -3.81 -5.35
N LYS A 70 18.14 -4.85 -5.46
CA LYS A 70 16.87 -4.80 -6.18
C LYS A 70 15.75 -4.71 -5.17
N LEU A 71 15.00 -3.61 -5.26
CA LEU A 71 13.90 -3.23 -4.37
C LEU A 71 12.64 -2.96 -5.21
N GLN A 72 11.51 -2.87 -4.52
CA GLN A 72 10.30 -2.26 -5.06
C GLN A 72 9.80 -1.19 -4.07
N VAL A 73 9.79 0.06 -4.51
CA VAL A 73 9.28 1.22 -3.75
C VAL A 73 7.95 1.71 -4.32
N GLY A 74 7.20 2.48 -3.55
CA GLY A 74 5.84 2.87 -3.93
C GLY A 74 4.84 1.83 -3.44
N THR A 75 4.55 0.81 -4.26
CA THR A 75 3.73 -0.35 -3.89
C THR A 75 4.37 -1.68 -4.27
N THR A 76 3.95 -2.74 -3.59
CA THR A 76 4.29 -4.14 -3.86
C THR A 76 2.98 -4.94 -4.01
N HIS A 77 3.04 -6.27 -4.20
CA HIS A 77 1.84 -7.11 -4.13
C HIS A 77 1.08 -7.02 -2.79
N GLU A 78 1.68 -6.43 -1.73
CA GLU A 78 1.00 -6.11 -0.46
C GLU A 78 -0.30 -5.32 -0.67
N LEU A 79 -0.29 -4.32 -1.56
CA LEU A 79 -1.47 -3.60 -2.04
C LEU A 79 -1.13 -2.73 -3.27
N ALA A 80 -0.97 -3.37 -4.41
CA ALA A 80 -0.58 -2.75 -5.68
C ALA A 80 -1.67 -1.88 -6.34
N THR A 81 -2.92 -1.94 -5.85
CA THR A 81 -4.01 -1.04 -6.26
C THR A 81 -4.04 0.29 -5.50
N ALA A 82 -3.20 0.46 -4.48
CA ALA A 82 -2.89 1.77 -3.94
C ALA A 82 -1.85 2.49 -4.81
N ALA A 83 -1.69 3.81 -4.64
CA ALA A 83 -0.62 4.55 -5.30
C ALA A 83 0.73 4.40 -4.56
N ASN A 84 0.70 4.25 -3.24
CA ASN A 84 1.84 3.85 -2.41
C ASN A 84 1.38 3.19 -1.10
N LEU A 85 2.31 2.58 -0.36
CA LEU A 85 2.13 2.25 1.06
C LEU A 85 2.86 3.28 1.95
N PRO A 86 2.23 3.78 3.04
CA PRO A 86 2.75 4.86 3.89
C PRO A 86 3.80 4.37 4.91
N LEU A 87 4.84 3.69 4.45
CA LEU A 87 5.86 3.02 5.27
C LEU A 87 7.23 3.71 5.13
N LEU A 88 7.25 5.02 5.41
CA LEU A 88 8.38 5.90 5.07
C LEU A 88 9.62 5.71 5.95
N GLY A 89 9.47 5.39 7.23
CA GLY A 89 10.56 5.00 8.13
C GLY A 89 11.15 3.63 7.77
N ASN A 90 10.34 2.65 7.39
CA ASN A 90 10.79 1.38 6.82
C ASN A 90 11.63 1.63 5.56
N LEU A 91 11.15 2.51 4.68
CA LEU A 91 11.87 2.90 3.46
C LEU A 91 13.20 3.59 3.81
N PHE A 92 13.20 4.52 4.77
CA PHE A 92 14.43 5.14 5.26
C PHE A 92 15.43 4.08 5.76
N ARG A 93 15.00 3.16 6.64
CA ARG A 93 15.86 2.12 7.21
C ARG A 93 16.45 1.19 6.14
N LYS A 94 15.69 0.88 5.08
CA LYS A 94 16.22 0.13 3.92
C LYS A 94 17.32 0.92 3.20
N LEU A 95 17.07 2.19 2.91
CA LEU A 95 18.02 3.05 2.18
C LEU A 95 19.28 3.32 3.01
N ASP A 96 19.14 3.56 4.31
CA ASP A 96 20.24 3.73 5.25
C ASP A 96 21.07 2.44 5.40
N TYR A 97 20.42 1.27 5.44
CA TYR A 97 21.13 -0.02 5.38
C TYR A 97 21.99 -0.12 4.13
N LEU A 98 21.43 0.16 2.94
CA LEU A 98 22.17 0.06 1.67
C LEU A 98 23.36 1.01 1.59
N ARG A 99 23.20 2.21 2.14
CA ARG A 99 24.29 3.20 2.27
C ARG A 99 25.42 2.65 3.15
N ARG A 100 25.09 2.05 4.30
CA ARG A 100 26.06 1.50 5.25
C ARG A 100 26.72 0.20 4.78
N ASP A 101 26.00 -0.63 4.02
CA ASP A 101 26.51 -1.87 3.41
C ASP A 101 27.51 -1.62 2.26
N GLY A 102 27.58 -0.37 1.78
CA GLY A 102 28.44 0.01 0.67
C GLY A 102 27.93 -0.48 -0.68
N SER A 103 26.61 -0.63 -0.83
CA SER A 103 25.97 -0.95 -2.11
C SER A 103 26.29 0.15 -3.12
N GLY A 104 26.68 -0.23 -4.35
CA GLY A 104 27.00 0.72 -5.43
C GLY A 104 25.79 1.50 -5.97
N GLY A 105 24.58 1.13 -5.52
CA GLY A 105 23.31 1.67 -5.96
C GLY A 105 22.17 0.68 -5.72
N PHE A 106 21.00 0.99 -6.27
CA PHE A 106 19.83 0.12 -6.21
C PHE A 106 18.90 0.35 -7.39
N LEU A 107 18.19 -0.71 -7.79
CA LEU A 107 17.03 -0.63 -8.66
C LEU A 107 15.79 -0.50 -7.76
N ALA A 108 15.24 0.71 -7.66
CA ALA A 108 14.15 1.01 -6.73
C ALA A 108 12.77 0.49 -7.16
N SER A 109 12.58 0.23 -8.45
CA SER A 109 11.30 -0.21 -8.98
C SER A 109 11.51 -0.89 -10.32
N TRP A 110 10.75 -1.95 -10.58
CA TRP A 110 10.92 -2.71 -11.82
C TRP A 110 9.66 -3.49 -12.23
N ASN A 111 8.99 -4.15 -11.28
CA ASN A 111 7.94 -5.13 -11.59
C ASN A 111 6.67 -4.45 -12.13
N PHE A 112 6.12 -3.52 -11.34
CA PHE A 112 4.86 -2.84 -11.66
C PHE A 112 5.08 -1.45 -12.27
N GLY A 113 6.32 -1.06 -12.55
CA GLY A 113 6.66 0.37 -12.65
C GLY A 113 6.43 1.09 -11.32
N ASN A 114 6.26 2.41 -11.36
CA ASN A 114 6.03 3.22 -10.16
C ASN A 114 5.15 4.42 -10.46
N ARG A 115 4.50 4.97 -9.44
CA ARG A 115 3.88 6.30 -9.47
C ARG A 115 4.75 7.26 -8.69
N PHE A 116 4.89 8.50 -9.18
CA PHE A 116 5.57 9.52 -8.41
C PHE A 116 4.71 9.96 -7.22
N THR A 117 5.14 9.55 -6.04
CA THR A 117 4.48 9.75 -4.74
C THR A 117 5.51 10.15 -3.69
N ILE A 118 5.08 10.34 -2.44
CA ILE A 118 6.00 10.60 -1.33
C ILE A 118 7.10 9.52 -1.19
N ASN A 119 6.85 8.27 -1.56
CA ASN A 119 7.88 7.20 -1.54
C ASN A 119 9.00 7.47 -2.55
N SER A 120 8.67 7.92 -3.76
CA SER A 120 9.68 8.30 -4.76
C SER A 120 10.44 9.57 -4.36
N ALA A 121 9.75 10.53 -3.73
CA ALA A 121 10.38 11.73 -3.19
C ALA A 121 11.34 11.38 -2.03
N ALA A 122 10.99 10.42 -1.18
CA ALA A 122 11.84 9.90 -0.12
C ALA A 122 13.13 9.28 -0.69
N VAL A 123 13.02 8.46 -1.74
CA VAL A 123 14.20 7.92 -2.44
C VAL A 123 15.07 9.04 -3.00
N GLY A 124 14.47 10.03 -3.66
CA GLY A 124 15.19 11.20 -4.18
C GLY A 124 15.90 11.99 -3.08
N LEU A 125 15.23 12.20 -1.94
CA LEU A 125 15.78 12.87 -0.77
C LEU A 125 16.98 12.10 -0.20
N ALA A 126 16.88 10.78 -0.06
CA ALA A 126 17.96 9.95 0.49
C ALA A 126 19.22 10.00 -0.39
N VAL A 127 19.06 10.08 -1.71
CA VAL A 127 20.18 10.23 -2.66
C VAL A 127 20.75 11.65 -2.60
N ALA A 128 19.91 12.67 -2.55
CA ALA A 128 20.34 14.07 -2.58
C ALA A 128 20.91 14.57 -1.25
N ARG A 129 20.49 13.99 -0.12
CA ARG A 129 20.83 14.41 1.24
C ARG A 129 21.32 13.22 2.08
N PRO A 130 22.49 12.64 1.73
CA PRO A 130 23.06 11.52 2.48
C PRO A 130 23.52 11.92 3.90
N ASP A 131 23.51 13.22 4.22
CA ASP A 131 23.77 13.79 5.54
C ASP A 131 22.60 13.62 6.52
N LEU A 132 21.38 13.33 6.03
CA LEU A 132 20.23 13.00 6.87
C LEU A 132 20.34 11.54 7.34
N ASP A 133 21.10 11.32 8.41
CA ASP A 133 21.46 9.99 8.90
C ASP A 133 20.53 9.45 10.00
N THR A 134 19.56 10.24 10.45
CA THR A 134 18.50 9.81 11.37
C THR A 134 17.13 9.74 10.67
N GLU A 135 16.30 8.78 11.11
CA GLU A 135 14.95 8.61 10.56
C GLU A 135 14.08 9.85 10.81
N ALA A 136 14.21 10.45 12.01
CA ALA A 136 13.44 11.64 12.38
C ALA A 136 13.78 12.85 11.51
N ASP A 137 15.07 13.14 11.28
CA ASP A 137 15.50 14.27 10.46
C ASP A 137 15.12 14.07 9.00
N PHE A 138 15.26 12.84 8.49
CA PHE A 138 14.85 12.47 7.14
C PHE A 138 13.34 12.69 6.92
N LEU A 139 12.51 12.17 7.82
CA LEU A 139 11.05 12.32 7.74
C LEU A 139 10.62 13.78 7.94
N ALA A 140 11.29 14.52 8.81
CA ALA A 140 11.04 15.94 9.02
C ALA A 140 11.35 16.76 7.76
N GLU A 141 12.47 16.47 7.09
CA GLU A 141 12.82 17.13 5.82
C GLU A 141 11.85 16.74 4.70
N LEU A 142 11.39 15.49 4.64
CA LEU A 142 10.37 15.06 3.68
C LEU A 142 9.03 15.80 3.90
N CYS A 143 8.62 15.98 5.15
CA CYS A 143 7.43 16.75 5.51
C CYS A 143 7.54 18.22 5.05
N ARG A 144 8.69 18.85 5.25
CA ARG A 144 8.94 20.23 4.81
C ARG A 144 9.01 20.34 3.29
N SER A 145 9.85 19.55 2.65
CA SER A 145 10.18 19.68 1.23
C SER A 145 9.09 19.12 0.28
N TYR A 146 8.47 17.99 0.62
CA TYR A 146 7.44 17.37 -0.21
C TYR A 146 6.05 17.92 0.10
N LEU A 147 5.65 17.92 1.38
CA LEU A 147 4.31 18.31 1.83
C LEU A 147 4.16 19.80 2.14
N GLY A 148 5.26 20.57 2.24
CA GLY A 148 5.20 22.00 2.58
C GLY A 148 4.67 22.26 4.00
N ARG A 149 4.87 21.32 4.92
CA ARG A 149 4.33 21.36 6.29
C ARG A 149 5.42 21.56 7.34
N GLN A 150 5.08 22.19 8.45
CA GLN A 150 6.01 22.51 9.54
C GLN A 150 5.78 21.63 10.77
N GLU A 151 4.68 20.88 10.80
CA GLU A 151 4.27 19.95 11.86
C GLU A 151 5.10 18.65 11.82
N THR A 152 6.43 18.76 11.78
CA THR A 152 7.32 17.62 11.50
C THR A 152 7.26 16.54 12.56
N ASP A 153 7.18 16.90 13.83
CA ASP A 153 7.15 15.93 14.92
C ASP A 153 5.86 15.08 14.87
N ARG A 154 4.75 15.72 14.51
CA ARG A 154 3.47 15.02 14.30
C ARG A 154 3.51 14.13 13.06
N PHE A 155 4.18 14.56 12.00
CA PHE A 155 4.38 13.72 10.81
C PHE A 155 5.19 12.47 11.13
N VAL A 156 6.32 12.61 11.83
CA VAL A 156 7.15 11.48 12.30
C VAL A 156 6.33 10.53 13.17
N HIS A 157 5.55 11.07 14.11
CA HIS A 157 4.65 10.30 14.96
C HIS A 157 3.59 9.53 14.16
N ALA A 158 2.91 10.18 13.21
CA ALA A 158 1.91 9.57 12.36
C ALA A 158 2.48 8.40 11.54
N VAL A 159 3.66 8.60 10.93
CA VAL A 159 4.40 7.54 10.21
C VAL A 159 4.68 6.36 11.14
N GLY A 160 5.18 6.62 12.35
CA GLY A 160 5.45 5.56 13.34
C GLY A 160 4.22 4.73 13.71
N ILE A 161 3.05 5.37 13.85
CA ILE A 161 1.79 4.65 14.10
C ILE A 161 1.42 3.76 12.92
N MET A 162 1.47 4.29 11.69
CA MET A 162 1.13 3.54 10.49
C MET A 162 2.06 2.33 10.31
N GLU A 163 3.36 2.49 10.54
CA GLU A 163 4.32 1.37 10.49
C GLU A 163 4.06 0.33 11.56
N ALA A 164 3.70 0.76 12.77
CA ALA A 164 3.29 -0.15 13.82
C ALA A 164 2.00 -0.90 13.48
N ALA A 165 1.07 -0.28 12.74
CA ALA A 165 -0.12 -0.97 12.22
C ALA A 165 0.26 -2.08 11.25
N PHE A 166 1.15 -1.80 10.30
CA PHE A 166 1.56 -2.78 9.28
C PHE A 166 2.39 -3.95 9.83
N ARG A 167 2.83 -3.93 11.09
CA ARG A 167 3.39 -5.12 11.76
C ARG A 167 2.35 -6.22 12.00
N GLU A 168 1.06 -5.89 11.96
CA GLU A 168 -0.05 -6.83 12.04
C GLU A 168 -0.41 -7.44 10.67
N PHE A 169 0.19 -6.97 9.58
CA PHE A 169 -0.14 -7.44 8.24
C PHE A 169 0.29 -8.91 8.07
N PRO A 170 -0.63 -9.83 7.67
CA PRO A 170 -0.33 -11.25 7.57
C PRO A 170 0.47 -11.58 6.30
N ILE A 171 1.73 -11.13 6.23
CA ILE A 171 2.58 -11.30 5.05
C ILE A 171 2.80 -12.79 4.75
N ALA A 172 2.34 -13.22 3.57
CA ALA A 172 2.56 -14.55 3.02
C ALA A 172 2.43 -14.50 1.51
N ASN A 173 3.34 -15.17 0.81
CA ASN A 173 3.40 -15.08 -0.66
C ASN A 173 2.07 -15.46 -1.34
N ARG A 174 1.39 -16.50 -0.82
CA ARG A 174 0.07 -16.90 -1.31
C ARG A 174 -1.01 -15.83 -1.08
N LEU A 175 -1.01 -15.16 0.07
CA LEU A 175 -1.98 -14.11 0.35
C LEU A 175 -1.80 -12.92 -0.60
N LEU A 176 -0.53 -12.55 -0.87
CA LEU A 176 -0.20 -11.47 -1.80
C LEU A 176 -0.66 -11.79 -3.23
N HIS A 177 -0.41 -13.02 -3.69
CA HIS A 177 -0.61 -13.41 -5.08
C HIS A 177 -2.04 -13.81 -5.43
N ILE A 178 -2.77 -14.47 -4.52
CA ILE A 178 -4.12 -14.99 -4.84
C ILE A 178 -5.18 -14.55 -3.83
N GLY A 179 -4.78 -13.81 -2.79
CA GLY A 179 -5.71 -13.24 -1.82
C GLY A 179 -6.47 -12.02 -2.35
N PRO A 180 -7.51 -11.58 -1.62
CA PRO A 180 -8.43 -10.56 -2.09
C PRO A 180 -7.93 -9.13 -1.98
N LEU A 181 -6.77 -8.90 -1.36
CA LEU A 181 -6.30 -7.58 -0.92
C LEU A 181 -6.44 -6.50 -2.00
N ASN A 182 -6.00 -6.80 -3.22
CA ASN A 182 -5.98 -5.85 -4.34
C ASN A 182 -7.36 -5.53 -4.95
N TYR A 183 -8.37 -6.36 -4.71
CA TYR A 183 -9.72 -6.18 -5.29
C TYR A 183 -10.85 -6.17 -4.24
N ALA A 184 -10.52 -6.32 -2.95
CA ALA A 184 -11.48 -6.53 -1.87
C ALA A 184 -12.56 -5.44 -1.80
N LEU A 185 -12.17 -4.19 -2.02
CA LEU A 185 -13.08 -3.06 -1.95
C LEU A 185 -14.18 -3.12 -3.03
N ALA A 186 -13.93 -3.75 -4.19
CA ALA A 186 -14.94 -4.00 -5.23
C ALA A 186 -15.62 -5.38 -5.13
N ALA A 187 -15.07 -6.32 -4.36
CA ALA A 187 -15.60 -7.67 -4.27
C ALA A 187 -17.01 -7.69 -3.65
N PRO A 188 -17.94 -8.51 -4.16
CA PRO A 188 -19.26 -8.66 -3.56
C PRO A 188 -19.16 -9.25 -2.15
N LEU A 189 -20.07 -8.83 -1.28
CA LEU A 189 -20.23 -9.37 0.06
C LEU A 189 -21.59 -10.09 0.15
N ASP A 190 -21.69 -11.23 -0.53
CA ASP A 190 -22.92 -12.03 -0.58
C ASP A 190 -22.87 -13.29 0.31
N GLY A 191 -24.05 -13.87 0.53
CA GLY A 191 -24.25 -15.06 1.35
C GLY A 191 -24.54 -16.34 0.56
N SER A 192 -24.21 -16.37 -0.73
CA SER A 192 -24.44 -17.56 -1.56
C SER A 192 -23.64 -18.76 -1.01
N PRO A 193 -24.06 -20.00 -1.28
CA PRO A 193 -23.25 -21.17 -0.92
C PRO A 193 -21.85 -21.13 -1.54
N LEU A 194 -20.85 -21.60 -0.79
CA LEU A 194 -19.48 -21.74 -1.29
C LEU A 194 -19.41 -22.85 -2.33
N GLN A 195 -18.76 -22.58 -3.45
CA GLN A 195 -18.58 -23.51 -4.57
C GLN A 195 -17.22 -24.23 -4.50
N GLY A 196 -16.28 -23.73 -3.71
CA GLY A 196 -14.93 -24.28 -3.60
C GLY A 196 -14.09 -24.03 -4.85
N LYS A 197 -14.40 -22.98 -5.61
CA LYS A 197 -13.65 -22.62 -6.82
C LYS A 197 -12.25 -22.12 -6.44
N PRO A 198 -11.18 -22.60 -7.10
CA PRO A 198 -9.82 -22.13 -6.85
C PRO A 198 -9.68 -20.62 -7.04
N LEU A 199 -8.77 -20.02 -6.28
CA LEU A 199 -8.49 -18.59 -6.42
C LEU A 199 -7.68 -18.32 -7.70
N SER A 200 -7.81 -17.10 -8.22
CA SER A 200 -7.06 -16.61 -9.37
C SER A 200 -6.06 -15.54 -8.96
N ALA A 201 -5.09 -15.25 -9.83
CA ALA A 201 -4.10 -14.20 -9.63
C ALA A 201 -4.77 -12.86 -9.28
N SER A 202 -4.42 -12.32 -8.11
CA SER A 202 -5.00 -11.12 -7.51
C SER A 202 -4.72 -9.87 -8.34
N TRP A 203 -3.69 -9.92 -9.19
CA TRP A 203 -3.24 -8.82 -10.05
C TRP A 203 -3.84 -8.83 -11.46
N LEU A 204 -4.65 -9.83 -11.83
CA LEU A 204 -5.31 -9.91 -13.14
C LEU A 204 -6.82 -9.83 -12.97
N ALA A 205 -7.56 -9.22 -13.91
CA ALA A 205 -9.03 -9.18 -13.90
C ALA A 205 -9.64 -10.52 -14.35
N LEU A 206 -9.44 -11.55 -13.54
CA LEU A 206 -9.95 -12.91 -13.78
C LEU A 206 -11.18 -13.19 -12.92
N GLU A 207 -11.95 -14.21 -13.31
CA GLU A 207 -13.01 -14.76 -12.46
C GLU A 207 -12.42 -15.13 -11.09
N ARG A 208 -13.11 -14.75 -10.01
CA ARG A 208 -12.68 -14.99 -8.64
C ARG A 208 -13.35 -16.24 -8.10
N GLY A 209 -12.54 -17.16 -7.58
CA GLY A 209 -13.02 -18.27 -6.80
C GLY A 209 -13.33 -17.91 -5.35
N ASP A 210 -13.76 -18.91 -4.59
CA ASP A 210 -14.18 -18.78 -3.20
C ASP A 210 -13.53 -19.80 -2.26
N ASN A 211 -12.51 -20.54 -2.71
CA ASN A 211 -11.68 -21.39 -1.84
C ASN A 211 -10.59 -20.59 -1.09
N TRP A 212 -11.00 -19.77 -0.12
CA TRP A 212 -10.12 -18.78 0.49
C TRP A 212 -9.03 -19.35 1.41
N GLU A 213 -9.08 -20.63 1.78
CA GLU A 213 -7.99 -21.30 2.49
C GLU A 213 -6.71 -21.36 1.65
N GLU A 214 -6.81 -21.37 0.33
CA GLU A 214 -5.65 -21.46 -0.56
C GLU A 214 -4.67 -20.30 -0.38
N CYS A 215 -5.16 -19.12 -0.02
CA CYS A 215 -4.36 -17.91 0.10
C CYS A 215 -3.78 -17.68 1.51
N LEU A 216 -4.21 -18.42 2.53
CA LEU A 216 -3.79 -18.15 3.93
C LEU A 216 -2.31 -18.40 4.18
N GLY A 217 -1.65 -19.22 3.35
CA GLY A 217 -0.25 -19.58 3.54
C GLY A 217 -0.03 -20.24 4.91
N PRO A 218 0.87 -19.73 5.76
CA PRO A 218 1.14 -20.32 7.07
C PRO A 218 0.19 -19.80 8.18
N TYR A 219 -0.80 -18.98 7.85
CA TYR A 219 -1.75 -18.41 8.81
C TYR A 219 -3.01 -19.26 8.91
N THR A 220 -3.66 -19.19 10.07
CA THR A 220 -5.07 -19.57 10.20
C THR A 220 -5.96 -18.44 9.70
N LEU A 221 -7.22 -18.77 9.39
CA LEU A 221 -8.22 -17.78 9.00
C LEU A 221 -8.43 -16.72 10.10
N ASP A 222 -8.46 -17.13 11.36
CA ASP A 222 -8.61 -16.21 12.51
C ASP A 222 -7.40 -15.29 12.69
N GLU A 223 -6.17 -15.77 12.43
CA GLU A 223 -4.98 -14.93 12.44
C GLU A 223 -5.06 -13.84 11.36
N VAL A 224 -5.51 -14.17 10.15
CA VAL A 224 -5.69 -13.18 9.07
C VAL A 224 -6.77 -12.15 9.42
N ILE A 225 -7.94 -12.59 9.88
CA ILE A 225 -9.03 -11.69 10.29
C ILE A 225 -8.57 -10.76 11.42
N THR A 226 -7.94 -11.33 12.45
CA THR A 226 -7.44 -10.57 13.60
C THR A 226 -6.40 -9.55 13.16
N GLY A 227 -5.47 -9.94 12.29
CA GLY A 227 -4.40 -9.06 11.84
C GLY A 227 -4.88 -7.92 10.97
N LEU A 228 -5.74 -8.19 9.99
CA LEU A 228 -6.34 -7.13 9.18
C LEU A 228 -7.20 -6.19 10.02
N GLY A 229 -7.94 -6.71 11.02
CA GLY A 229 -8.73 -5.90 11.94
C GLY A 229 -7.88 -4.98 12.82
N ARG A 230 -6.82 -5.51 13.46
CA ARG A 230 -5.89 -4.73 14.30
C ARG A 230 -5.12 -3.70 13.48
N LEU A 231 -4.67 -4.10 12.28
CA LEU A 231 -4.04 -3.21 11.33
C LEU A 231 -4.97 -2.05 11.01
N ALA A 232 -6.20 -2.32 10.57
CA ALA A 232 -7.13 -1.27 10.14
C ALA A 232 -7.39 -0.24 11.25
N VAL A 233 -7.65 -0.68 12.48
CA VAL A 233 -7.86 0.22 13.63
C VAL A 233 -6.66 1.13 13.86
N LYS A 234 -5.45 0.57 13.88
CA LYS A 234 -4.24 1.34 14.14
C LYS A 234 -3.80 2.20 12.96
N LEU A 235 -4.07 1.76 11.73
CA LEU A 235 -3.84 2.55 10.54
C LEU A 235 -4.77 3.77 10.52
N GLU A 236 -6.04 3.63 10.90
CA GLU A 236 -6.95 4.77 11.02
C GLU A 236 -6.44 5.80 12.03
N GLU A 237 -5.92 5.37 13.18
CA GLU A 237 -5.27 6.25 14.16
C GLU A 237 -4.12 7.05 13.52
N GLY A 238 -3.22 6.37 12.81
CA GLY A 238 -2.09 7.02 12.12
C GLY A 238 -2.55 7.97 11.01
N LEU A 239 -3.58 7.62 10.24
CA LEU A 239 -4.16 8.47 9.20
C LEU A 239 -4.80 9.72 9.78
N ARG A 240 -5.46 9.64 10.93
CA ARG A 240 -6.03 10.82 11.62
C ARG A 240 -4.94 11.76 12.14
N GLU A 241 -3.81 11.24 12.60
CA GLU A 241 -2.66 12.10 12.93
C GLU A 241 -2.03 12.72 11.68
N LEU A 242 -1.94 11.95 10.59
CA LEU A 242 -1.46 12.45 9.30
C LEU A 242 -2.37 13.56 8.74
N GLU A 243 -3.69 13.42 8.81
CA GLU A 243 -4.65 14.45 8.37
C GLU A 243 -4.41 15.81 9.04
N LYS A 244 -4.13 15.80 10.35
CA LYS A 244 -3.84 17.03 11.09
C LYS A 244 -2.59 17.73 10.54
N VAL A 245 -1.62 16.99 10.03
CA VAL A 245 -0.43 17.53 9.33
C VAL A 245 -0.82 18.02 7.94
N LEU A 246 -1.51 17.20 7.15
CA LEU A 246 -1.83 17.48 5.75
C LEU A 246 -2.73 18.72 5.59
N PHE A 247 -3.63 18.97 6.54
CA PHE A 247 -4.67 20.01 6.46
C PHE A 247 -4.67 20.97 7.66
N ALA A 248 -3.54 21.12 8.35
CA ALA A 248 -3.37 22.06 9.47
C ALA A 248 -4.50 21.97 10.53
N GLY A 249 -4.93 20.74 10.83
CA GLY A 249 -5.98 20.45 11.80
C GLY A 249 -7.43 20.65 11.32
N VAL A 250 -7.65 21.07 10.07
CA VAL A 250 -9.00 21.09 9.49
C VAL A 250 -9.37 19.69 9.01
N ASP A 251 -10.58 19.25 9.34
CA ASP A 251 -11.08 17.94 8.93
C ASP A 251 -11.46 17.95 7.43
N PRO A 252 -10.74 17.20 6.56
CA PRO A 252 -11.04 17.15 5.14
C PRO A 252 -12.40 16.50 4.83
N TRP A 253 -12.94 15.65 5.71
CA TRP A 253 -14.23 14.98 5.50
C TRP A 253 -15.42 15.95 5.54
N TRP A 254 -15.29 17.09 6.22
CA TRP A 254 -16.33 18.13 6.36
C TRP A 254 -16.01 19.43 5.58
N SER A 255 -15.00 19.38 4.73
CA SER A 255 -14.53 20.52 3.94
C SER A 255 -15.29 20.74 2.63
N GLY A 256 -16.09 19.77 2.19
CA GLY A 256 -16.68 19.72 0.85
C GLY A 256 -15.84 18.94 -0.19
N LEU A 257 -14.63 18.46 0.16
CA LEU A 257 -13.86 17.53 -0.69
C LEU A 257 -14.68 16.27 -1.04
N THR A 258 -15.32 15.70 -0.02
CA THR A 258 -16.11 14.46 -0.13
C THR A 258 -17.43 14.65 -0.88
N ASP A 259 -17.86 15.89 -1.06
CA ASP A 259 -19.05 16.25 -1.85
C ASP A 259 -18.73 16.49 -3.33
N TYR A 260 -17.45 16.51 -3.71
CA TYR A 260 -17.03 16.70 -5.09
C TYR A 260 -17.54 15.57 -6.02
N ARG A 261 -18.07 15.94 -7.19
CA ARG A 261 -18.64 15.00 -8.18
C ARG A 261 -18.12 15.18 -9.61
N GLY A 262 -17.16 16.09 -9.83
CA GLY A 262 -16.62 16.41 -11.15
C GLY A 262 -15.56 15.42 -11.66
N GLU A 263 -14.78 15.86 -12.65
CA GLU A 263 -13.59 15.16 -13.16
C GLU A 263 -12.54 14.97 -12.06
N ALA A 264 -11.84 13.84 -12.04
CA ALA A 264 -10.82 13.60 -11.03
C ALA A 264 -9.75 14.72 -10.99
N VAL A 265 -9.50 15.20 -9.77
CA VAL A 265 -8.51 16.24 -9.50
C VAL A 265 -7.11 15.71 -9.74
N ILE A 266 -6.88 14.47 -9.30
CA ILE A 266 -5.65 13.71 -9.50
C ILE A 266 -5.91 12.68 -10.62
N PRO A 267 -5.42 12.91 -11.84
CA PRO A 267 -5.67 12.01 -12.96
C PRO A 267 -4.84 10.72 -12.84
N ARG A 268 -5.24 9.67 -13.58
CA ARG A 268 -4.52 8.38 -13.63
C ARG A 268 -3.02 8.52 -13.85
N HIS A 269 -2.61 9.43 -14.73
CA HIS A 269 -1.21 9.66 -15.13
C HIS A 269 -0.73 11.03 -14.66
N ASP A 270 -0.95 11.35 -13.37
CA ASP A 270 -0.50 12.61 -12.79
C ASP A 270 1.03 12.79 -12.91
N ASP A 271 1.78 11.69 -13.01
CA ASP A 271 3.22 11.63 -13.23
C ASP A 271 3.67 12.21 -14.58
N ARG A 272 2.76 12.35 -15.54
CA ARG A 272 3.04 12.86 -16.90
C ARG A 272 2.70 14.33 -17.11
N ILE A 273 2.18 15.01 -16.09
CA ILE A 273 1.84 16.42 -16.14
C ILE A 273 2.77 17.22 -15.23
N SER A 274 3.01 18.49 -15.59
CA SER A 274 3.87 19.38 -14.81
C SER A 274 3.24 19.76 -13.48
N ASP A 275 4.06 20.18 -12.51
CA ASP A 275 3.55 20.72 -11.24
C ASP A 275 2.60 21.91 -11.47
N GLN A 276 2.85 22.75 -12.47
CA GLN A 276 1.95 23.85 -12.84
C GLN A 276 0.58 23.35 -13.33
N GLU A 277 0.54 22.28 -14.10
CA GLU A 277 -0.74 21.68 -14.54
C GLU A 277 -1.48 21.02 -13.36
N ARG A 278 -0.77 20.33 -12.46
CA ARG A 278 -1.36 19.76 -11.23
C ARG A 278 -2.05 20.84 -10.39
N VAL A 279 -1.38 21.98 -10.18
CA VAL A 279 -1.94 23.13 -9.45
C VAL A 279 -3.11 23.76 -10.20
N THR A 280 -2.99 23.94 -11.52
CA THR A 280 -4.08 24.48 -12.35
C THR A 280 -5.32 23.60 -12.24
N ARG A 281 -5.18 22.27 -12.31
CA ARG A 281 -6.30 21.33 -12.14
C ARG A 281 -6.91 21.44 -10.74
N LEU A 282 -6.10 21.48 -9.68
CA LEU A 282 -6.57 21.66 -8.29
C LEU A 282 -7.45 22.92 -8.15
N ILE A 283 -6.98 24.06 -8.68
CA ILE A 283 -7.67 25.35 -8.60
C ILE A 283 -8.90 25.40 -9.51
N ARG A 284 -8.85 24.77 -10.68
CA ARG A 284 -9.97 24.75 -11.62
C ARG A 284 -11.10 23.84 -11.15
N LEU A 285 -10.76 22.66 -10.65
CA LEU A 285 -11.73 21.58 -10.42
C LEU A 285 -12.36 21.65 -9.03
N LEU A 286 -11.58 21.95 -7.98
CA LEU A 286 -12.17 22.03 -6.64
C LEU A 286 -13.06 23.28 -6.48
N PRO A 287 -14.20 23.18 -5.79
CA PRO A 287 -15.02 24.35 -5.47
C PRO A 287 -14.25 25.38 -4.64
N GLY A 288 -14.47 26.67 -4.89
CA GLY A 288 -13.79 27.74 -4.14
C GLY A 288 -14.07 27.70 -2.64
N GLU A 289 -15.25 27.24 -2.23
CA GLU A 289 -15.58 27.03 -0.81
C GLU A 289 -14.72 25.93 -0.16
N CYS A 290 -14.48 24.84 -0.89
CA CYS A 290 -13.62 23.76 -0.43
C CYS A 290 -12.19 24.26 -0.17
N ARG A 291 -11.64 25.05 -1.10
CA ARG A 291 -10.30 25.66 -0.91
C ARG A 291 -10.26 26.66 0.24
N ARG A 292 -11.31 27.45 0.46
CA ARG A 292 -11.38 28.37 1.62
C ARG A 292 -11.37 27.63 2.95
N ARG A 293 -12.00 26.45 3.02
CA ARG A 293 -12.03 25.62 4.23
C ARG A 293 -10.71 24.89 4.45
N LEU A 294 -9.99 24.52 3.39
CA LEU A 294 -8.70 23.84 3.43
C LEU A 294 -7.58 24.73 2.90
N PRO A 295 -7.09 25.70 3.70
CA PRO A 295 -6.01 26.58 3.27
C PRO A 295 -4.75 25.77 2.92
N GLY A 296 -4.10 26.16 1.83
CA GLY A 296 -2.96 25.46 1.24
C GLY A 296 -3.32 24.59 0.04
N LEU A 297 -4.60 24.35 -0.28
CA LEU A 297 -5.04 23.66 -1.51
C LEU A 297 -5.03 24.56 -2.77
N GLU A 298 -3.97 25.34 -2.93
CA GLU A 298 -3.77 26.27 -4.05
C GLU A 298 -2.35 26.21 -4.62
N ASN A 299 -1.53 25.25 -4.19
CA ASN A 299 -0.17 25.06 -4.66
C ASN A 299 0.18 23.57 -4.76
N ILE A 300 1.41 23.28 -5.17
CA ILE A 300 1.87 21.91 -5.39
C ILE A 300 1.92 21.08 -4.10
N HIS A 301 2.23 21.71 -2.97
CA HIS A 301 2.25 21.04 -1.67
C HIS A 301 0.83 20.64 -1.24
N GLY A 302 -0.17 21.50 -1.47
CA GLY A 302 -1.57 21.17 -1.28
C GLY A 302 -2.03 20.01 -2.16
N TYR A 303 -1.63 20.00 -3.43
CA TYR A 303 -1.91 18.88 -4.34
C TYR A 303 -1.33 17.57 -3.81
N ARG A 304 -0.07 17.57 -3.36
CA ARG A 304 0.59 16.41 -2.75
C ARG A 304 -0.07 15.98 -1.43
N CYS A 305 -0.53 16.93 -0.61
CA CYS A 305 -1.31 16.61 0.58
C CYS A 305 -2.62 15.88 0.22
N LEU A 306 -3.32 16.33 -0.83
CA LEU A 306 -4.52 15.65 -1.32
C LEU A 306 -4.21 14.25 -1.85
N GLN A 307 -3.07 14.06 -2.54
CA GLN A 307 -2.60 12.77 -3.02
C GLN A 307 -2.34 11.77 -1.88
N GLU A 308 -1.62 12.19 -0.84
CA GLU A 308 -1.30 11.29 0.27
C GLU A 308 -2.52 11.02 1.17
N TRP A 309 -3.43 11.99 1.32
CA TRP A 309 -4.69 11.78 2.02
C TRP A 309 -5.59 10.76 1.32
N THR A 310 -5.87 10.96 0.03
CA THR A 310 -6.73 10.05 -0.75
C THR A 310 -6.14 8.64 -0.79
N ASN A 311 -4.83 8.51 -1.00
CA ASN A 311 -4.15 7.23 -1.00
C ASN A 311 -4.21 6.52 0.36
N GLY A 312 -3.83 7.19 1.45
CA GLY A 312 -3.80 6.58 2.78
C GLY A 312 -5.16 6.04 3.22
N TRP A 313 -6.23 6.82 3.04
CA TRP A 313 -7.58 6.37 3.37
C TRP A 313 -8.11 5.29 2.44
N ALA A 314 -7.70 5.27 1.17
CA ALA A 314 -8.03 4.17 0.27
C ALA A 314 -7.39 2.86 0.74
N VAL A 315 -6.10 2.89 1.15
CA VAL A 315 -5.40 1.74 1.75
C VAL A 315 -6.19 1.19 2.93
N LEU A 316 -6.64 2.04 3.85
CA LEU A 316 -7.49 1.60 4.97
C LEU A 316 -8.77 0.91 4.48
N CYS A 317 -9.47 1.51 3.52
CA CYS A 317 -10.72 0.94 2.99
C CYS A 317 -10.51 -0.44 2.34
N PHE A 318 -9.40 -0.64 1.62
CA PHE A 318 -9.03 -1.95 1.07
C PHE A 318 -8.83 -2.99 2.18
N LEU A 319 -8.09 -2.65 3.23
CA LEU A 319 -7.74 -3.57 4.31
C LEU A 319 -8.94 -3.94 5.18
N GLU A 320 -9.82 -2.98 5.48
CA GLU A 320 -11.10 -3.25 6.14
C GLU A 320 -11.98 -4.18 5.31
N SER A 321 -12.14 -3.89 4.02
CA SER A 321 -12.98 -4.71 3.13
C SER A 321 -12.42 -6.13 3.03
N ALA A 322 -11.10 -6.28 2.92
CA ALA A 322 -10.46 -7.58 2.90
C ALA A 322 -10.72 -8.36 4.20
N GLY A 323 -10.58 -7.71 5.36
CA GLY A 323 -10.91 -8.29 6.65
C GLY A 323 -12.35 -8.79 6.72
N ARG A 324 -13.33 -8.00 6.25
CA ARG A 324 -14.74 -8.39 6.21
C ARG A 324 -15.03 -9.53 5.26
N LEU A 325 -14.32 -9.63 4.13
CA LEU A 325 -14.51 -10.75 3.23
C LEU A 325 -14.00 -12.05 3.84
N PHE A 326 -12.85 -12.05 4.53
CA PHE A 326 -12.37 -13.22 5.28
C PHE A 326 -13.32 -13.58 6.42
N ASP A 327 -13.89 -12.59 7.10
CA ASP A 327 -14.85 -12.80 8.18
C ASP A 327 -16.18 -13.37 7.68
N ASN A 328 -16.71 -12.84 6.57
CA ASN A 328 -17.86 -13.42 5.90
C ASN A 328 -17.56 -14.84 5.43
N TYR A 329 -16.37 -15.11 4.88
CA TYR A 329 -15.94 -16.44 4.47
C TYR A 329 -16.00 -17.44 5.64
N ARG A 330 -15.46 -17.07 6.80
CA ARG A 330 -15.54 -17.86 8.03
C ARG A 330 -16.98 -18.14 8.44
N ALA A 331 -17.83 -17.12 8.43
CA ALA A 331 -19.23 -17.22 8.83
C ALA A 331 -20.05 -18.09 7.86
N ARG A 332 -19.81 -17.95 6.55
CA ARG A 332 -20.41 -18.78 5.48
C ARG A 332 -20.07 -20.26 5.65
N LYS A 333 -18.83 -20.58 6.00
CA LYS A 333 -18.42 -21.96 6.28
C LYS A 333 -19.15 -22.57 7.47
N ALA A 334 -19.38 -21.79 8.52
CA ALA A 334 -20.11 -22.26 9.70
C ALA A 334 -21.61 -22.44 9.40
N ALA A 335 -22.18 -21.59 8.53
CA ALA A 335 -23.58 -21.64 8.07
C ALA A 335 -24.60 -21.80 9.20
N GLY A 336 -24.32 -21.21 10.38
CA GLY A 336 -25.17 -21.32 11.55
C GLY A 336 -26.49 -20.54 11.41
N PRO A 337 -27.48 -20.79 12.27
CA PRO A 337 -28.80 -20.14 12.20
C PRO A 337 -28.74 -18.61 12.32
N GLY A 338 -27.72 -18.04 12.97
CA GLY A 338 -27.51 -16.59 13.08
C GLY A 338 -26.67 -15.97 11.95
N TYR A 339 -26.35 -16.73 10.91
CA TYR A 339 -25.57 -16.23 9.77
C TYR A 339 -26.27 -15.08 9.02
N PRO A 340 -27.58 -15.09 8.75
CA PRO A 340 -28.26 -13.99 8.07
C PRO A 340 -28.08 -12.65 8.79
N GLU A 341 -28.36 -12.60 10.10
CA GLU A 341 -28.21 -11.37 10.90
C GLU A 341 -26.75 -10.92 10.97
N TYR A 342 -25.82 -11.88 11.02
CA TYR A 342 -24.38 -11.61 10.98
C TYR A 342 -23.97 -10.95 9.66
N LEU A 343 -24.43 -11.49 8.53
CA LEU A 343 -24.15 -10.98 7.19
C LEU A 343 -24.71 -9.57 7.02
N ASP A 344 -25.91 -9.30 7.51
CA ASP A 344 -26.51 -7.96 7.41
C ASP A 344 -25.71 -6.91 8.19
N ARG A 345 -25.18 -7.26 9.36
CA ARG A 345 -24.25 -6.40 10.10
C ARG A 345 -22.97 -6.15 9.28
N LEU A 346 -22.37 -7.19 8.69
CA LEU A 346 -21.18 -7.01 7.85
C LEU A 346 -21.47 -6.13 6.62
N ARG A 347 -22.64 -6.28 5.99
CA ARG A 347 -23.07 -5.43 4.86
C ARG A 347 -23.23 -3.98 5.26
N GLN A 348 -23.76 -3.70 6.45
CA GLN A 348 -23.86 -2.33 6.96
C GLN A 348 -22.49 -1.70 7.18
N GLU A 349 -21.54 -2.44 7.74
CA GLU A 349 -20.17 -1.98 7.94
C GLU A 349 -19.45 -1.78 6.61
N GLU A 350 -19.60 -2.72 5.67
CA GLU A 350 -19.02 -2.62 4.34
C GLU A 350 -19.60 -1.44 3.55
N LEU A 351 -20.90 -1.17 3.68
CA LEU A 351 -21.53 -0.01 3.07
C LEU A 351 -20.92 1.30 3.59
N ARG A 352 -20.56 1.39 4.88
CA ARG A 352 -19.85 2.56 5.42
C ARG A 352 -18.47 2.71 4.79
N THR A 353 -17.71 1.61 4.65
CA THR A 353 -16.38 1.64 4.00
C THR A 353 -16.47 2.03 2.53
N VAL A 354 -17.42 1.47 1.77
CA VAL A 354 -17.64 1.83 0.36
C VAL A 354 -18.02 3.31 0.23
N ARG A 355 -18.91 3.82 1.09
CA ARG A 355 -19.28 5.24 1.11
C ARG A 355 -18.13 6.17 1.48
N ARG A 356 -17.22 5.72 2.35
CA ARG A 356 -15.99 6.44 2.67
C ARG A 356 -15.00 6.42 1.50
N ALA A 357 -14.90 5.32 0.77
CA ALA A 357 -13.99 5.18 -0.36
C ALA A 357 -14.43 5.94 -1.62
N LEU A 358 -15.73 5.96 -1.92
CA LEU A 358 -16.29 6.61 -3.12
C LEU A 358 -15.77 8.04 -3.38
N PRO A 359 -15.78 8.98 -2.42
CA PRO A 359 -15.22 10.31 -2.65
C PRO A 359 -13.71 10.30 -2.96
N LEU A 360 -12.94 9.37 -2.37
CA LEU A 360 -11.51 9.25 -2.63
C LEU A 360 -11.26 8.86 -4.10
N PHE A 361 -11.98 7.85 -4.58
CA PHE A 361 -11.91 7.38 -5.97
C PHE A 361 -12.51 8.38 -7.00
N ARG A 362 -13.30 9.36 -6.54
CA ARG A 362 -13.73 10.49 -7.38
C ARG A 362 -12.65 11.55 -7.52
N LEU A 363 -11.85 11.75 -6.47
CA LEU A 363 -10.79 12.75 -6.44
C LEU A 363 -9.50 12.23 -7.08
N ASP A 364 -9.20 10.94 -6.93
CA ASP A 364 -7.94 10.32 -7.33
C ASP A 364 -8.15 9.08 -8.21
N GLU A 365 -7.90 9.23 -9.50
CA GLU A 365 -7.97 8.16 -10.51
C GLU A 365 -6.78 7.20 -10.47
N ARG A 366 -5.78 7.43 -9.62
CA ARG A 366 -4.66 6.50 -9.46
C ARG A 366 -5.08 5.26 -8.69
N LEU A 367 -6.09 5.39 -7.83
CA LEU A 367 -6.58 4.36 -6.94
C LEU A 367 -7.30 3.25 -7.70
N GLY A 368 -7.05 2.01 -7.31
CA GLY A 368 -7.66 0.82 -7.90
C GLY A 368 -7.01 0.31 -9.18
N LEU A 369 -6.11 1.08 -9.79
CA LEU A 369 -5.33 0.63 -10.95
C LEU A 369 -4.17 -0.25 -10.49
N HIS A 370 -4.12 -1.48 -11.02
CA HIS A 370 -2.97 -2.37 -10.84
C HIS A 370 -2.02 -2.22 -12.02
N LEU A 371 -0.80 -1.75 -11.79
CA LEU A 371 0.10 -1.37 -12.89
C LEU A 371 0.69 -2.56 -13.67
N GLU A 372 0.76 -3.76 -13.07
CA GLU A 372 1.24 -4.96 -13.79
C GLU A 372 0.36 -5.33 -14.98
N CYS A 373 -0.96 -5.32 -14.79
CA CYS A 373 -1.94 -5.65 -15.83
C CYS A 373 -2.49 -4.41 -16.54
N GLN A 374 -2.10 -3.21 -16.09
CA GLN A 374 -2.57 -1.92 -16.61
C GLN A 374 -4.10 -1.76 -16.56
N GLU A 375 -4.77 -2.41 -15.60
CA GLU A 375 -6.22 -2.48 -15.46
C GLU A 375 -6.70 -2.06 -14.07
N TYR A 376 -7.91 -1.51 -13.98
CA TYR A 376 -8.56 -1.18 -12.72
C TYR A 376 -9.22 -2.43 -12.14
N LEU A 377 -8.66 -2.96 -11.05
CA LEU A 377 -9.29 -4.02 -10.27
C LEU A 377 -10.38 -3.48 -9.34
N VAL A 378 -10.30 -2.18 -9.03
CA VAL A 378 -11.33 -1.40 -8.37
C VAL A 378 -11.48 -0.08 -9.11
N SER A 379 -12.70 0.36 -9.37
CA SER A 379 -12.98 1.62 -10.04
C SER A 379 -14.14 2.32 -9.37
N ARG A 380 -14.30 3.62 -9.62
CA ARG A 380 -15.47 4.38 -9.17
C ARG A 380 -16.79 3.68 -9.54
N SER A 381 -16.91 3.18 -10.78
CA SER A 381 -18.15 2.53 -11.23
C SER A 381 -18.42 1.21 -10.50
N LEU A 382 -17.38 0.42 -10.20
CA LEU A 382 -17.52 -0.80 -9.40
C LEU A 382 -17.96 -0.47 -7.96
N LEU A 383 -17.42 0.59 -7.36
CA LEU A 383 -17.83 1.02 -6.03
C LEU A 383 -19.26 1.56 -6.00
N GLU A 384 -19.69 2.32 -7.01
CA GLU A 384 -21.07 2.81 -7.13
C GLU A 384 -22.06 1.64 -7.32
N ALA A 385 -21.68 0.62 -8.09
CA ALA A 385 -22.47 -0.60 -8.22
C ALA A 385 -22.58 -1.38 -6.90
N LYS A 386 -21.47 -1.54 -6.18
CA LYS A 386 -21.44 -2.21 -4.87
C LYS A 386 -22.24 -1.44 -3.81
N GLU A 387 -22.12 -0.12 -3.77
CA GLU A 387 -22.92 0.73 -2.86
C GLU A 387 -24.43 0.53 -3.11
N LYS A 388 -24.83 0.50 -4.39
CA LYS A 388 -26.22 0.27 -4.78
C LYS A 388 -26.72 -1.11 -4.34
N SER A 389 -25.92 -2.17 -4.54
CA SER A 389 -26.26 -3.54 -4.10
C SER A 389 -26.43 -3.61 -2.59
N LEU A 390 -25.42 -3.16 -1.83
CA LEU A 390 -25.43 -3.16 -0.37
C LEU A 390 -26.58 -2.32 0.19
N SER A 391 -26.90 -1.18 -0.43
CA SER A 391 -28.02 -0.34 -0.01
C SER A 391 -29.38 -0.98 -0.24
N ALA A 392 -29.52 -1.83 -1.27
CA ALA A 392 -30.74 -2.59 -1.51
C ALA A 392 -30.86 -3.74 -0.49
N GLU A 393 -29.76 -4.43 -0.22
CA GLU A 393 -29.70 -5.56 0.72
C GLU A 393 -29.92 -5.14 2.17
N VAL A 394 -29.39 -3.99 2.61
CA VAL A 394 -29.55 -3.47 3.99
C VAL A 394 -30.96 -2.91 4.26
N ARG A 395 -31.74 -2.60 3.21
CA ARG A 395 -33.12 -2.10 3.32
C ARG A 395 -34.17 -3.22 3.26
N ALA A 396 -33.79 -4.39 2.76
CA ALA A 396 -34.61 -5.59 2.76
C ALA A 396 -34.61 -6.23 4.15
#